data_AF-A0A961HAI4-F1
#
_entry.id   AF-A0A961HAI4-F1
#
_cell.length_a   1.000
_cell.length_b   1.000
_cell.length_c   1.000
_cell.angle_alpha   90.00
_cell.angle_beta   90.00
_cell.angle_gamma   90.00
#
_symmetry.space_group_name_H-M   'P 1'
#
loop_
_entity.id
_entity.type
_entity.pdbx_description
1 polymer ?
#
loop_
_entity_poly.entity_id
_entity_poly.type
_entity_poly.pdbx_seq_one_letter_code
_entity_poly.pdbx_strand_id
1 'polypeptide(L)'
;MTENGATDMIDHHQDAGAVIAAGRRRIRRLLVAALIALAAVATALVLTTGPASPPQAAGPVCLTFGPGPVNNGKAVIAAGVAMNVPEEGIVAGLTAAMAETHLLNLANPHVPDSLAITHDGLAVDRQSVGILQQGATWGSPEERMSPAVAAKRFYSAMISVDGWETMPASELAGLVQRSAWPDSYVDDEPAARRFYRDYIDDVRVSRCAASHADTGAALVGAPS
;
A
#
# COMPACT_ATOMS: atom_id res chain seq x y z
N MET A 1 -60.44 89.57 10.05
CA MET A 1 -59.25 90.20 9.45
C MET A 1 -58.11 90.03 10.42
N THR A 2 -56.94 89.47 10.14
CA THR A 2 -56.33 88.73 9.02
C THR A 2 -54.97 88.27 9.57
N GLU A 3 -54.47 87.16 9.06
CA GLU A 3 -53.25 86.43 9.45
C GLU A 3 -51.92 87.20 9.36
N ASN A 4 -50.88 86.66 10.03
CA ASN A 4 -49.57 86.20 9.48
C ASN A 4 -48.52 86.21 10.61
N GLY A 5 -47.69 85.21 10.88
CA GLY A 5 -47.22 84.08 10.06
C GLY A 5 -45.70 84.12 10.02
N ALA A 6 -45.02 83.31 10.85
CA ALA A 6 -43.60 82.97 10.69
C ALA A 6 -43.31 81.63 11.40
N THR A 7 -43.47 80.56 10.63
CA THR A 7 -43.03 79.21 10.92
C THR A 7 -41.52 79.10 10.80
N ASP A 8 -40.84 78.69 11.88
CA ASP A 8 -39.52 78.07 11.80
C ASP A 8 -39.70 76.55 11.95
N MET A 9 -39.81 75.88 10.80
CA MET A 9 -39.78 74.42 10.72
C MET A 9 -38.32 73.98 10.69
N ILE A 10 -37.81 73.52 11.82
CA ILE A 10 -36.57 72.76 11.88
C ILE A 10 -36.87 71.35 11.35
N ASP A 11 -36.42 71.10 10.12
CA ASP A 11 -36.48 69.84 9.38
C ASP A 11 -35.73 68.73 10.15
N HIS A 12 -36.47 67.83 10.80
CA HIS A 12 -35.95 66.65 11.49
C HIS A 12 -35.74 65.43 10.57
N HIS A 13 -35.91 65.56 9.25
CA HIS A 13 -35.80 64.43 8.32
C HIS A 13 -34.42 64.24 7.69
N GLN A 14 -33.49 65.20 7.82
CA GLN A 14 -32.18 65.11 7.15
C GLN A 14 -31.15 64.21 7.86
N ASP A 15 -31.33 63.87 9.14
CA ASP A 15 -30.27 63.20 9.91
C ASP A 15 -30.28 61.67 9.76
N ALA A 16 -31.45 61.04 9.65
CA ALA A 16 -31.56 59.57 9.60
C ALA A 16 -30.91 58.93 8.35
N GLY A 17 -30.92 59.62 7.20
CA GLY A 17 -30.33 59.12 5.95
C GLY A 17 -28.80 59.05 5.97
N ALA A 18 -28.15 59.98 6.67
CA ALA A 18 -26.70 60.05 6.78
C ALA A 18 -26.13 58.90 7.62
N VAL A 19 -26.80 58.54 8.73
CA VAL A 19 -26.38 57.45 9.62
C VAL A 19 -26.47 56.09 8.92
N ILE A 20 -27.55 55.84 8.16
CA ILE A 20 -27.76 54.60 7.41
C ILE A 20 -26.76 54.45 6.26
N ALA A 21 -26.44 55.55 5.56
CA ALA A 21 -25.44 55.56 4.49
C ALA A 21 -24.01 55.36 5.01
N ALA A 22 -23.69 55.90 6.20
CA ALA A 22 -22.41 55.70 6.86
C ALA A 22 -22.19 54.24 7.31
N GLY A 23 -23.23 53.58 7.83
CA GLY A 23 -23.19 52.16 8.21
C GLY A 23 -22.89 51.23 7.03
N ARG A 24 -23.57 51.42 5.89
CA ARG A 24 -23.33 50.63 4.65
C ARG A 24 -21.91 50.82 4.09
N ARG A 25 -21.33 52.03 4.21
CA ARG A 25 -19.95 52.30 3.77
C ARG A 25 -18.92 51.62 4.66
N ARG A 26 -19.14 51.55 5.98
CA ARG A 26 -18.27 50.84 6.92
C ARG A 26 -18.33 49.32 6.70
N ILE A 27 -19.52 48.75 6.51
CA ILE A 27 -19.69 47.31 6.24
C ILE A 27 -19.05 46.92 4.89
N ARG A 28 -19.23 47.71 3.82
CA ARG A 28 -18.57 47.44 2.53
C ARG A 28 -17.04 47.50 2.61
N ARG A 29 -16.48 48.45 3.37
CA ARG A 29 -15.02 48.55 3.56
C ARG A 29 -14.45 47.36 4.33
N LEU A 30 -15.16 46.88 5.36
CA LEU A 30 -14.76 45.69 6.12
C LEU A 30 -14.83 44.41 5.28
N LEU A 31 -15.87 44.26 4.45
CA LEU A 31 -16.01 43.11 3.54
C LEU A 31 -14.94 43.09 2.44
N VAL A 32 -14.60 44.25 1.85
CA VAL A 32 -13.52 44.35 0.86
C VAL A 32 -12.15 44.07 1.49
N ALA A 33 -11.88 44.57 2.70
CA ALA A 33 -10.64 44.27 3.42
C ALA A 33 -10.51 42.78 3.77
N ALA A 34 -11.60 42.13 4.18
CA ALA A 34 -11.62 40.69 4.47
C ALA A 34 -11.38 39.84 3.20
N LEU A 35 -11.92 40.23 2.05
CA LEU A 35 -11.70 39.55 0.77
C LEU A 35 -10.24 39.70 0.27
N ILE A 36 -9.64 40.89 0.45
CA ILE A 36 -8.23 41.12 0.09
C ILE A 36 -7.30 40.31 1.01
N ALA A 37 -7.60 40.23 2.30
CA ALA A 37 -6.83 39.40 3.25
C ALA A 37 -6.93 37.90 2.93
N LEU A 38 -8.12 37.40 2.56
CA LEU A 38 -8.29 36.00 2.13
C LEU A 38 -7.51 35.70 0.84
N ALA A 39 -7.52 36.62 -0.13
CA ALA A 39 -6.77 36.47 -1.37
C ALA A 39 -5.24 36.47 -1.15
N ALA A 40 -4.74 37.30 -0.23
CA ALA A 40 -3.31 37.34 0.11
C ALA A 40 -2.81 36.04 0.77
N VAL A 41 -3.62 35.42 1.64
CA VAL A 41 -3.29 34.12 2.27
C VAL A 41 -3.33 32.98 1.25
N ALA A 42 -4.29 32.98 0.32
CA ALA A 42 -4.35 31.96 -0.73
C ALA A 42 -3.16 32.06 -1.71
N THR A 43 -2.63 33.26 -1.95
CA THR A 43 -1.51 33.46 -2.89
C THR A 43 -0.15 33.08 -2.27
N ALA A 44 0.02 33.25 -0.96
CA ALA A 44 1.25 32.86 -0.26
C ALA A 44 1.39 31.33 -0.07
N LEU A 45 0.29 30.58 -0.07
CA LEU A 45 0.31 29.11 0.08
C LEU A 45 0.71 28.38 -1.21
N VAL A 46 0.56 29.01 -2.38
CA VAL A 46 0.78 28.38 -3.70
C VAL A 46 2.25 28.41 -4.15
N LEU A 47 3.12 29.20 -3.51
CA LEU A 47 4.49 29.44 -3.99
C LEU A 47 5.58 28.59 -3.32
N THR A 48 5.24 27.64 -2.45
CA THR A 48 6.24 26.74 -1.80
C THR A 48 6.22 25.30 -2.29
N THR A 49 5.24 24.92 -3.11
CA THR A 49 5.24 23.61 -3.77
C THR A 49 5.91 23.74 -5.14
N GLY A 50 7.24 23.66 -5.16
CA GLY A 50 7.93 23.28 -6.40
C GLY A 50 7.32 21.97 -6.92
N PRO A 51 7.31 21.72 -8.24
CA PRO A 51 6.79 20.46 -8.76
C PRO A 51 7.54 19.32 -8.08
N ALA A 52 6.82 18.56 -7.24
CA ALA A 52 7.34 17.31 -6.73
C ALA A 52 7.68 16.48 -7.95
N SER A 53 8.96 16.08 -8.07
CA SER A 53 9.33 15.05 -9.04
C SER A 53 8.30 13.92 -8.90
N PRO A 54 7.64 13.48 -9.99
CA PRO A 54 6.71 12.36 -9.88
C PRO A 54 7.47 11.22 -9.20
N PRO A 55 6.86 10.50 -8.23
CA PRO A 55 7.50 9.33 -7.65
C PRO A 55 7.94 8.48 -8.82
N GLN A 56 9.25 8.33 -8.99
CA GLN A 56 9.81 7.48 -10.02
C GLN A 56 9.11 6.14 -9.84
N ALA A 57 8.31 5.71 -10.81
CA ALA A 57 7.59 4.46 -10.73
C ALA A 57 8.66 3.40 -10.41
N ALA A 58 8.65 2.90 -9.17
CA ALA A 58 9.59 1.90 -8.77
C ALA A 58 9.41 0.77 -9.78
N GLY A 59 10.48 0.44 -10.51
CA GLY A 59 10.42 -0.66 -11.47
C GLY A 59 9.94 -1.94 -10.77
N PRO A 60 9.62 -3.01 -11.52
CA PRO A 60 9.22 -4.27 -10.92
C PRO A 60 10.25 -4.72 -9.86
N VAL A 61 9.76 -5.11 -8.68
CA VAL A 61 10.61 -5.69 -7.62
C VAL A 61 11.04 -7.10 -8.01
N CYS A 62 12.23 -7.52 -7.58
CA CYS A 62 12.67 -8.88 -7.80
C CYS A 62 11.80 -9.87 -7.02
N LEU A 63 11.43 -11.00 -7.63
CA LEU A 63 10.63 -12.05 -6.99
C LEU A 63 11.44 -13.33 -6.69
N THR A 64 12.74 -13.34 -7.01
CA THR A 64 13.59 -14.53 -6.91
C THR A 64 14.92 -14.15 -6.27
N PHE A 65 15.20 -14.70 -5.09
CA PHE A 65 16.34 -14.31 -4.25
C PHE A 65 17.41 -15.42 -4.08
N GLY A 66 17.22 -16.57 -4.73
CA GLY A 66 18.05 -17.77 -4.53
C GLY A 66 17.50 -18.69 -3.43
N PRO A 67 18.21 -19.79 -3.09
CA PRO A 67 17.75 -20.77 -2.11
C PRO A 67 17.92 -20.30 -0.66
N GLY A 68 17.27 -21.00 0.27
CA GLY A 68 17.41 -20.83 1.71
C GLY A 68 16.35 -19.93 2.36
N PRO A 69 16.11 -20.09 3.66
CA PRO A 69 14.95 -19.53 4.36
C PRO A 69 14.86 -18.00 4.32
N VAL A 70 16.00 -17.30 4.39
CA VAL A 70 16.02 -15.84 4.26
C VAL A 70 15.57 -15.40 2.86
N ASN A 71 16.03 -16.06 1.81
CA ASN A 71 15.66 -15.70 0.44
C ASN A 71 14.22 -16.09 0.12
N ASN A 72 13.74 -17.21 0.69
CA ASN A 72 12.33 -17.59 0.62
C ASN A 72 11.44 -16.54 1.30
N GLY A 73 11.80 -16.08 2.51
CA GLY A 73 11.06 -15.02 3.20
C GLY A 73 11.08 -13.69 2.44
N LYS A 74 12.22 -13.32 1.82
CA LYS A 74 12.29 -12.15 0.92
C LYS A 74 11.34 -12.28 -0.27
N ALA A 75 11.20 -13.48 -0.83
CA ALA A 75 10.25 -13.74 -1.92
C ALA A 75 8.79 -13.57 -1.47
N VAL A 76 8.45 -13.92 -0.22
CA VAL A 76 7.13 -13.63 0.38
C VAL A 76 6.90 -12.11 0.47
N ILE A 77 7.86 -11.35 1.03
CA ILE A 77 7.78 -9.89 1.10
C ILE A 77 7.62 -9.29 -0.30
N ALA A 78 8.43 -9.73 -1.25
CA ALA A 78 8.44 -9.21 -2.61
C ALA A 78 7.12 -9.48 -3.35
N ALA A 79 6.51 -10.65 -3.13
CA ALA A 79 5.18 -10.95 -3.64
C ALA A 79 4.13 -9.96 -3.11
N GLY A 80 4.17 -9.67 -1.81
CA GLY A 80 3.26 -8.71 -1.18
C GLY A 80 3.46 -7.29 -1.71
N VAL A 81 4.72 -6.83 -1.79
CA VAL A 81 5.08 -5.54 -2.38
C VAL A 81 4.60 -5.43 -3.82
N ALA A 82 4.82 -6.47 -4.64
CA ALA A 82 4.38 -6.50 -6.04
C ALA A 82 2.85 -6.46 -6.19
N MET A 83 2.11 -6.93 -5.19
CA MET A 83 0.65 -6.90 -5.14
C MET A 83 0.08 -5.66 -4.43
N ASN A 84 0.93 -4.73 -3.99
CA ASN A 84 0.55 -3.57 -3.15
C ASN A 84 -0.17 -3.97 -1.86
N VAL A 85 0.18 -5.12 -1.28
CA VAL A 85 -0.32 -5.56 0.02
C VAL A 85 0.30 -4.66 1.11
N PRO A 86 -0.50 -4.10 2.03
CA PRO A 86 0.02 -3.30 3.14
C PRO A 86 0.84 -4.18 4.09
N GLU A 87 1.70 -3.55 4.89
CA GLU A 87 2.62 -4.23 5.82
C GLU A 87 1.95 -5.33 6.64
N GLU A 88 0.78 -5.05 7.24
CA GLU A 88 0.06 -6.00 8.09
C GLU A 88 -0.28 -7.31 7.34
N GLY A 89 -0.72 -7.20 6.08
CA GLY A 89 -0.99 -8.37 5.24
C GLY A 89 0.29 -9.11 4.84
N ILE A 90 1.39 -8.39 4.59
CA ILE A 90 2.70 -9.02 4.31
C ILE A 90 3.19 -9.80 5.54
N VAL A 91 3.06 -9.20 6.73
CA VAL A 91 3.37 -9.85 8.00
C VAL A 91 2.51 -11.09 8.18
N ALA A 92 1.22 -11.07 7.85
CA ALA A 92 0.37 -12.28 7.90
C ALA A 92 0.92 -13.43 7.03
N GLY A 93 1.38 -13.13 5.81
CA GLY A 93 2.02 -14.11 4.93
C GLY A 93 3.34 -14.67 5.50
N LEU A 94 4.15 -13.83 6.14
CA LEU A 94 5.39 -14.25 6.82
C LEU A 94 5.08 -15.08 8.08
N THR A 95 4.10 -14.68 8.87
CA THR A 95 3.62 -15.42 10.04
C THR A 95 3.18 -16.83 9.62
N ALA A 96 2.40 -16.94 8.54
CA ALA A 96 2.02 -18.23 7.98
C ALA A 96 3.25 -19.05 7.57
N ALA A 97 4.16 -18.48 6.78
CA ALA A 97 5.36 -19.19 6.33
C ALA A 97 6.28 -19.65 7.48
N MET A 98 6.35 -18.89 8.57
CA MET A 98 7.12 -19.25 9.76
C MET A 98 6.47 -20.38 10.53
N ALA A 99 5.16 -20.32 10.75
CA ALA A 99 4.42 -21.37 11.46
C ALA A 99 4.41 -22.70 10.69
N GLU A 100 4.29 -22.65 9.36
CA GLU A 100 4.18 -23.85 8.53
C GLU A 100 5.53 -24.55 8.32
N THR A 101 6.62 -23.79 8.16
CA THR A 101 7.91 -24.36 7.70
C THR A 101 9.16 -23.70 8.27
N HIS A 102 9.03 -22.68 9.14
CA HIS A 102 10.14 -21.81 9.51
C HIS A 102 10.86 -21.22 8.28
N LEU A 103 10.08 -20.80 7.26
CA LEU A 103 10.52 -20.25 5.98
C LEU A 103 11.24 -21.24 5.03
N LEU A 104 11.23 -22.54 5.31
CA LEU A 104 11.84 -23.55 4.44
C LEU A 104 10.92 -23.89 3.27
N ASN A 105 11.46 -24.00 2.05
CA ASN A 105 10.70 -24.46 0.90
C ASN A 105 10.77 -26.00 0.82
N LEU A 106 9.78 -26.69 1.39
CA LEU A 106 9.83 -28.15 1.58
C LEU A 106 9.12 -28.93 0.45
N ALA A 107 9.80 -29.88 -0.18
CA ALA A 107 9.18 -30.83 -1.10
C ALA A 107 8.51 -31.99 -0.33
N ASN A 108 7.68 -32.79 -0.99
CA ASN A 108 6.98 -33.91 -0.36
C ASN A 108 7.04 -35.16 -1.26
N PRO A 109 7.51 -36.32 -0.76
CA PRO A 109 7.51 -37.56 -1.52
C PRO A 109 6.14 -38.02 -2.03
N HIS A 110 5.05 -37.62 -1.36
CA HIS A 110 3.67 -37.89 -1.81
C HIS A 110 3.21 -36.95 -2.93
N VAL A 111 4.02 -35.95 -3.30
CA VAL A 111 3.83 -35.06 -4.44
C VAL A 111 5.10 -35.17 -5.31
N PRO A 112 5.28 -36.24 -6.10
CA PRO A 112 6.56 -36.56 -6.74
C PRO A 112 7.15 -35.43 -7.58
N ASP A 113 6.31 -34.66 -8.27
CA ASP A 113 6.74 -33.51 -9.07
C ASP A 113 7.47 -32.44 -8.25
N SER A 114 7.18 -32.34 -6.95
CA SER A 114 7.88 -31.40 -6.05
C SER A 114 9.34 -31.77 -5.81
N LEU A 115 9.70 -33.06 -5.91
CA LEU A 115 11.08 -33.53 -5.66
C LEU A 115 12.06 -33.08 -6.76
N ALA A 116 11.55 -32.74 -7.94
CA ALA A 116 12.35 -32.24 -9.06
C ALA A 116 12.63 -30.73 -8.95
N ILE A 117 12.00 -30.03 -8.02
CA ILE A 117 12.12 -28.58 -7.83
C ILE A 117 13.14 -28.30 -6.72
N THR A 118 13.90 -27.20 -6.82
CA THR A 118 14.83 -26.81 -5.74
C THR A 118 14.09 -26.60 -4.43
N HIS A 119 14.57 -27.25 -3.37
CA HIS A 119 13.89 -27.34 -2.07
C HIS A 119 14.92 -27.41 -0.94
N ASP A 120 14.51 -26.96 0.25
CA ASP A 120 15.36 -26.88 1.43
C ASP A 120 15.26 -28.13 2.33
N GLY A 121 14.37 -29.07 1.96
CA GLY A 121 14.14 -30.29 2.72
C GLY A 121 12.83 -30.96 2.35
N LEU A 122 12.47 -32.00 3.11
CA LEU A 122 11.26 -32.78 2.88
C LEU A 122 10.25 -32.57 4.01
N ALA A 123 8.99 -32.38 3.65
CA ALA A 123 7.83 -32.59 4.51
C ALA A 123 7.29 -34.00 4.21
N VAL A 124 7.02 -34.79 5.25
CA VAL A 124 6.56 -36.18 5.11
C VAL A 124 5.11 -36.39 5.54
N ASP A 125 4.46 -35.34 6.04
CA ASP A 125 3.05 -35.38 6.41
C ASP A 125 2.16 -34.83 5.27
N ARG A 126 1.00 -35.45 5.10
CA ARG A 126 -0.03 -35.04 4.12
C ARG A 126 0.52 -34.95 2.67
N GLN A 127 -0.22 -34.28 1.79
CA GLN A 127 0.15 -33.99 0.39
C GLN A 127 0.35 -32.48 0.17
N SER A 128 0.99 -31.83 1.14
CA SER A 128 1.31 -30.39 1.13
C SER A 128 2.77 -30.16 0.79
N VAL A 129 3.08 -29.01 0.18
CA VAL A 129 4.46 -28.65 -0.23
C VAL A 129 4.71 -27.15 -0.06
N GLY A 130 5.98 -26.79 -0.15
CA GLY A 130 6.46 -25.41 -0.23
C GLY A 130 6.45 -24.67 1.11
N ILE A 131 6.82 -23.41 1.05
CA ILE A 131 7.00 -22.53 2.22
C ILE A 131 5.73 -22.33 3.07
N LEU A 132 4.56 -22.52 2.48
CA LEU A 132 3.25 -22.37 3.13
C LEU A 132 2.50 -23.69 3.33
N GLN A 133 3.17 -24.85 3.11
CA GLN A 133 2.56 -26.19 3.19
C GLN A 133 1.18 -26.27 2.51
N GLN A 134 1.08 -25.72 1.31
CA GLN A 134 -0.17 -25.65 0.57
C GLN A 134 -0.48 -26.98 -0.12
N GLY A 135 -1.73 -27.44 -0.04
CA GLY A 135 -2.25 -28.60 -0.76
C GLY A 135 -2.71 -28.28 -2.19
N ALA A 136 -3.16 -29.29 -2.94
CA ALA A 136 -3.48 -29.18 -4.37
C ALA A 136 -4.53 -28.10 -4.74
N THR A 137 -5.41 -27.70 -3.82
CA THR A 137 -6.41 -26.64 -4.06
C THR A 137 -5.81 -25.25 -4.22
N TRP A 138 -4.53 -25.07 -3.90
CA TRP A 138 -3.82 -23.79 -4.02
C TRP A 138 -3.06 -23.62 -5.35
N GLY A 139 -2.94 -24.68 -6.16
CA GLY A 139 -2.24 -24.64 -7.45
C GLY A 139 -1.41 -25.89 -7.75
N SER A 140 -0.68 -25.84 -8.86
CA SER A 140 0.21 -26.92 -9.26
C SER A 140 1.37 -27.11 -8.26
N PRO A 141 2.06 -28.27 -8.25
CA PRO A 141 3.28 -28.45 -7.47
C PRO A 141 4.32 -27.34 -7.71
N GLU A 142 4.51 -26.92 -8.97
CA GLU A 142 5.45 -25.85 -9.35
C GLU A 142 5.07 -24.50 -8.74
N GLU A 143 3.79 -24.15 -8.77
CA GLU A 143 3.29 -22.92 -8.17
C GLU A 143 3.47 -22.92 -6.66
N ARG A 144 3.15 -24.02 -5.99
CA ARG A 144 3.24 -24.17 -4.53
C ARG A 144 4.68 -24.25 -4.04
N MET A 145 5.59 -24.79 -4.84
CA MET A 145 7.03 -24.84 -4.56
C MET A 145 7.78 -23.54 -4.89
N SER A 146 7.11 -22.54 -5.47
CA SER A 146 7.71 -21.21 -5.68
C SER A 146 7.28 -20.29 -4.54
N PRO A 147 8.18 -19.86 -3.63
CA PRO A 147 7.80 -19.05 -2.48
C PRO A 147 7.03 -17.78 -2.85
N ALA A 148 7.43 -17.08 -3.92
CA ALA A 148 6.73 -15.90 -4.39
C ALA A 148 5.33 -16.22 -4.95
N VAL A 149 5.17 -17.33 -5.68
CA VAL A 149 3.87 -17.69 -6.27
C VAL A 149 2.92 -18.21 -5.21
N ALA A 150 3.38 -19.06 -4.30
CA ALA A 150 2.62 -19.51 -3.13
C ALA A 150 2.15 -18.33 -2.28
N ALA A 151 3.03 -17.34 -2.02
CA ALA A 151 2.66 -16.12 -1.30
C ALA A 151 1.63 -15.27 -2.05
N LYS A 152 1.76 -15.11 -3.38
CA LYS A 152 0.72 -14.42 -4.18
C LYS A 152 -0.64 -15.09 -4.05
N ARG A 153 -0.69 -16.43 -4.05
CA ARG A 153 -1.94 -17.18 -3.85
C ARG A 153 -2.52 -16.93 -2.46
N PHE A 154 -1.67 -16.94 -1.43
CA PHE A 154 -2.07 -16.57 -0.06
C PHE A 154 -2.66 -15.15 -0.02
N TYR A 155 -1.97 -14.15 -0.57
CA TYR A 155 -2.47 -12.76 -0.55
C TYR A 155 -3.76 -12.58 -1.33
N SER A 156 -3.93 -13.26 -2.47
CA SER A 156 -5.21 -13.24 -3.21
C SER A 156 -6.35 -13.83 -2.38
N ALA A 157 -6.11 -14.90 -1.63
CA ALA A 157 -7.09 -15.47 -0.71
C ALA A 157 -7.38 -14.52 0.47
N MET A 158 -6.33 -13.92 1.05
CA MET A 158 -6.43 -12.94 2.14
C MET A 158 -7.29 -11.73 1.76
N ILE A 159 -7.08 -11.14 0.58
CA ILE A 159 -7.86 -9.98 0.10
C ILE A 159 -9.34 -10.32 -0.10
N SER A 160 -9.68 -11.61 -0.21
CA SER A 160 -11.06 -12.07 -0.32
C SER A 160 -11.76 -12.27 1.04
N VAL A 161 -11.06 -12.03 2.15
CA VAL A 161 -11.61 -12.15 3.51
C VAL A 161 -12.21 -10.81 3.93
N ASP A 162 -13.48 -10.80 4.34
CA ASP A 162 -14.13 -9.57 4.79
C ASP A 162 -13.44 -8.99 6.03
N GLY A 163 -13.08 -7.71 5.98
CA GLY A 163 -12.46 -6.97 7.09
C GLY A 163 -10.99 -7.30 7.33
N TRP A 164 -10.32 -7.96 6.37
CA TRP A 164 -8.93 -8.39 6.52
C TRP A 164 -7.98 -7.23 6.85
N GLU A 165 -8.26 -6.02 6.37
CA GLU A 165 -7.41 -4.84 6.53
C GLU A 165 -7.20 -4.43 8.00
N THR A 166 -8.11 -4.84 8.88
CA THR A 166 -8.08 -4.50 10.31
C THR A 166 -7.81 -5.69 11.24
N MET A 167 -7.69 -6.89 10.67
CA MET A 167 -7.41 -8.09 11.44
C MET A 167 -5.93 -8.17 11.84
N PRO A 168 -5.61 -8.69 13.04
CA PRO A 168 -4.24 -9.02 13.41
C PRO A 168 -3.60 -10.00 12.42
N ALA A 169 -2.32 -9.82 12.12
CA ALA A 169 -1.59 -10.67 11.17
C ALA A 169 -1.64 -12.18 11.51
N SER A 170 -1.55 -12.57 12.78
CA SER A 170 -1.69 -13.98 13.18
C SER A 170 -3.09 -14.55 12.90
N GLU A 171 -4.14 -13.75 13.11
CA GLU A 171 -5.52 -14.15 12.85
C GLU A 171 -5.75 -14.32 11.34
N LEU A 172 -5.26 -13.38 10.53
CA LEU A 172 -5.28 -13.49 9.06
C LEU A 172 -4.55 -14.74 8.58
N ALA A 173 -3.35 -15.00 9.10
CA ALA A 173 -2.57 -16.16 8.75
C ALA A 173 -3.35 -17.47 8.96
N GLY A 174 -3.90 -17.65 10.17
CA GLY A 174 -4.70 -18.83 10.51
C GLY A 174 -5.98 -18.96 9.67
N LEU A 175 -6.68 -17.85 9.44
CA LEU A 175 -7.93 -17.84 8.67
C LEU A 175 -7.69 -18.18 7.20
N VAL A 176 -6.68 -17.59 6.56
CA VAL A 176 -6.36 -17.82 5.15
C VAL A 176 -5.83 -19.24 4.91
N GLN A 177 -4.98 -19.75 5.81
CA GLN A 177 -4.52 -21.14 5.75
C GLN A 177 -5.63 -22.16 6.08
N ARG A 178 -6.77 -21.70 6.61
CA ARG A 178 -7.88 -22.53 7.08
C ARG A 178 -7.41 -23.53 8.16
N SER A 179 -6.55 -23.05 9.06
CA SER A 179 -6.03 -23.88 10.15
C SER A 179 -7.14 -24.25 11.13
N ALA A 180 -7.11 -25.48 11.65
CA ALA A 180 -7.99 -25.91 12.74
C ALA A 180 -7.60 -25.27 14.10
N TRP A 181 -6.44 -24.62 14.17
CA TRP A 181 -5.89 -23.99 15.37
C TRP A 181 -5.34 -22.59 15.03
N PRO A 182 -6.21 -21.60 14.78
CA PRO A 182 -5.78 -20.26 14.38
C PRO A 182 -4.89 -19.56 15.42
N ASP A 183 -5.05 -19.87 16.71
CA ASP A 183 -4.20 -19.31 17.77
C ASP A 183 -2.74 -19.76 17.72
N SER A 184 -2.42 -20.82 16.95
CA SER A 184 -1.04 -21.32 16.82
C SER A 184 -0.09 -20.34 16.13
N TYR A 185 -0.60 -19.41 15.34
CA TYR A 185 0.22 -18.44 14.59
C TYR A 185 0.67 -17.24 15.44
N VAL A 186 0.10 -17.06 16.64
CA VAL A 186 0.40 -15.91 17.51
C VAL A 186 1.88 -15.90 17.94
N ASP A 187 2.47 -17.07 18.15
CA ASP A 187 3.86 -17.20 18.60
C ASP A 187 4.87 -16.81 17.52
N ASP A 188 4.50 -16.94 16.23
CA ASP A 188 5.37 -16.64 15.09
C ASP A 188 5.30 -15.17 14.65
N GLU A 189 4.18 -14.47 14.92
CA GLU A 189 3.98 -13.09 14.47
C GLU A 189 5.12 -12.13 14.90
N PRO A 190 5.62 -12.15 16.15
CA PRO A 190 6.74 -11.29 16.54
C PRO A 190 8.00 -11.53 15.72
N ALA A 191 8.28 -12.79 15.32
CA ALA A 191 9.42 -13.11 14.47
C ALA A 191 9.18 -12.65 13.03
N ALA A 192 7.95 -12.80 12.51
CA ALA A 192 7.56 -12.33 11.19
C ALA A 192 7.70 -10.81 11.04
N ARG A 193 7.24 -10.03 12.04
CA ARG A 193 7.41 -8.58 12.07
C ARG A 193 8.89 -8.17 12.09
N ARG A 194 9.73 -8.88 12.86
CA ARG A 194 11.18 -8.63 12.88
C ARG A 194 11.77 -8.87 11.49
N PHE A 195 11.49 -10.02 10.90
CA PHE A 195 11.96 -10.38 9.56
C PHE A 195 11.52 -9.36 8.50
N TYR A 196 10.26 -8.92 8.51
CA TYR A 196 9.78 -7.89 7.59
C TYR A 196 10.63 -6.62 7.67
N ARG A 197 10.82 -6.07 8.87
CA ARG A 197 11.62 -4.85 9.06
C ARG A 197 13.07 -5.02 8.63
N ASP A 198 13.65 -6.19 8.88
CA ASP A 198 15.06 -6.46 8.58
C ASP A 198 15.32 -6.56 7.06
N TYR A 199 14.31 -6.91 6.26
CA TYR A 199 14.50 -7.24 4.83
C TYR A 199 13.65 -6.43 3.83
N ILE A 200 12.67 -5.63 4.25
CA ILE A 200 11.81 -4.88 3.33
C ILE A 200 12.59 -3.91 2.44
N ASP A 201 13.58 -3.21 2.98
CA ASP A 201 14.36 -2.24 2.20
C ASP A 201 15.25 -2.93 1.16
N ASP A 202 15.86 -4.07 1.52
CA ASP A 202 16.61 -4.90 0.59
C ASP A 202 15.71 -5.41 -0.56
N VAL A 203 14.49 -5.87 -0.24
CA VAL A 203 13.50 -6.29 -1.24
C VAL A 203 13.10 -5.15 -2.18
N ARG A 204 12.90 -3.92 -1.65
CA ARG A 204 12.48 -2.76 -2.45
C ARG A 204 13.55 -2.27 -3.42
N VAL A 205 14.83 -2.36 -3.05
CA VAL A 205 15.95 -1.97 -3.92
C VAL A 205 16.42 -3.09 -4.83
N SER A 206 16.09 -4.35 -4.51
CA SER A 206 16.44 -5.52 -5.30
C SER A 206 15.76 -5.51 -6.67
N ARG A 207 16.58 -5.67 -7.70
CA ARG A 207 16.15 -5.86 -9.09
C ARG A 207 16.63 -7.24 -9.54
N CYS A 208 15.73 -8.06 -10.05
CA CYS A 208 16.16 -9.27 -10.75
C CYS A 208 16.86 -8.80 -12.02
N ALA A 209 17.99 -9.42 -12.37
CA ALA A 209 18.57 -9.19 -13.69
C ALA A 209 17.47 -9.46 -14.72
N ALA A 210 17.16 -8.48 -15.56
CA ALA A 210 16.42 -8.77 -16.78
C ALA A 210 17.22 -9.87 -17.48
N SER A 211 16.61 -11.03 -17.73
CA SER A 211 17.24 -12.04 -18.56
C SER A 211 17.72 -11.34 -19.83
N HIS A 212 18.99 -11.56 -20.21
CA HIS A 212 19.57 -11.06 -21.45
C HIS A 212 18.86 -11.71 -22.66
N ALA A 213 17.62 -11.34 -22.92
CA ALA A 213 16.81 -11.82 -24.02
C ALA A 213 16.58 -10.74 -25.09
N ASP A 214 17.29 -9.61 -25.03
CA ASP A 214 17.09 -8.50 -25.98
C ASP A 214 18.40 -7.83 -26.43
N THR A 215 19.40 -8.64 -26.77
CA THR A 215 20.62 -8.16 -27.46
C THR A 215 20.77 -8.81 -28.84
N GLY A 216 19.65 -8.99 -29.54
CA GLY A 216 19.57 -9.64 -30.86
C GLY A 216 18.95 -8.79 -31.96
N ALA A 217 18.83 -7.47 -31.80
CA ALA A 217 18.20 -6.61 -32.80
C ALA A 217 18.93 -5.27 -32.96
N ALA A 218 20.14 -5.33 -33.51
CA ALA A 218 20.71 -4.32 -34.42
C ALA A 218 22.17 -4.71 -34.66
N LEU A 219 22.53 -5.08 -35.88
CA LEU A 219 23.59 -4.42 -36.64
C LEU A 219 23.61 -4.95 -38.09
N VAL A 220 22.95 -4.16 -38.94
CA VAL A 220 23.43 -3.72 -40.27
C VAL A 220 23.51 -4.75 -41.40
N GLY A 221 22.50 -4.71 -42.27
CA GLY A 221 22.73 -4.77 -43.71
C GLY A 221 23.19 -3.42 -44.24
N ALA A 222 24.19 -3.42 -45.12
CA ALA A 222 24.40 -2.38 -46.11
C ALA A 222 25.00 -3.01 -47.38
N PRO A 223 24.52 -2.65 -48.58
CA PRO A 223 24.91 -3.28 -49.85
C PRO A 223 26.13 -2.62 -50.50
N SER A 224 26.85 -3.38 -51.32
CA SER A 224 27.53 -2.94 -52.54
C SER A 224 27.64 -4.13 -53.49
#